data_AF-A0A1G5GBE4-F1
#
_entry.id   AF-A0A1G5GBE4-F1
#
_cell.length_a   1.000
_cell.length_b   1.000
_cell.length_c   1.000
_cell.angle_alpha   90.00
_cell.angle_beta   90.00
_cell.angle_gamma   90.00
#
_symmetry.space_group_name_H-M   'P 1'
#
loop_
_entity.id
_entity.type
_entity.pdbx_description
1 polymer ?
#
loop_
_entity_poly.entity_id
_entity_poly.type
_entity_poly.pdbx_seq_one_letter_code
_entity_poly.pdbx_strand_id
1 'polypeptide(L)'
;MSKMSDMAMTIEELRSAAAAINEAANWLAEQFSGTTDKEPATKPAAKEDKKPELKLEDVRAVLAEKSRAGHTAAIRTLLQKYGASKLSAVDPKHYEALLKDAEVLDDAT
;
A
#
# COMPACT_ATOMS: atom_id res chain seq x y z
N MET A 1 12.97 48.86 -9.05
CA MET A 1 12.04 47.84 -9.56
C MET A 1 10.88 47.78 -8.57
N SER A 2 9.64 47.81 -9.05
CA SER A 2 8.46 47.93 -8.19
C SER A 2 8.21 46.61 -7.48
N LYS A 3 7.92 46.66 -6.17
CA LYS A 3 7.63 45.49 -5.31
C LYS A 3 6.64 44.48 -5.90
N MET A 4 5.74 44.93 -6.78
CA MET A 4 4.80 44.06 -7.50
C MET A 4 5.50 43.13 -8.52
N SER A 5 6.57 43.59 -9.17
CA SER A 5 7.37 42.79 -10.10
C SER A 5 8.11 41.66 -9.38
N ASP A 6 8.70 41.95 -8.22
CA ASP A 6 9.37 40.95 -7.38
C ASP A 6 8.35 39.91 -6.88
N MET A 7 7.16 40.38 -6.46
CA MET A 7 6.09 39.49 -5.99
C MET A 7 5.57 38.59 -7.13
N ALA A 8 5.42 39.11 -8.34
CA ALA A 8 5.03 38.32 -9.51
C ALA A 8 6.07 37.24 -9.87
N MET A 9 7.37 37.56 -9.84
CA MET A 9 8.43 36.57 -10.07
C MET A 9 8.40 35.46 -9.01
N THR A 10 8.25 35.81 -7.73
CA THR A 10 8.18 34.79 -6.66
C THR A 10 6.96 33.87 -6.79
N ILE A 11 5.83 34.38 -7.30
CA ILE A 11 4.64 33.56 -7.56
C ILE A 11 4.89 32.62 -8.75
N GLU A 12 5.58 33.09 -9.78
CA GLU A 12 5.92 32.29 -10.95
C GLU A 12 6.94 31.18 -10.62
N GLU A 13 7.97 31.50 -9.84
CA GLU A 13 8.91 30.51 -9.31
C GLU A 13 8.21 29.47 -8.43
N LEU A 14 7.30 29.90 -7.55
CA LEU A 14 6.52 29.00 -6.73
C LEU A 14 5.66 28.05 -7.58
N ARG A 15 5.07 28.56 -8.66
CA ARG A 15 4.26 27.76 -9.60
C ARG A 15 5.11 26.76 -10.37
N SER A 16 6.31 27.16 -10.79
CA SER A 16 7.27 26.28 -11.46
C SER A 16 7.75 25.17 -10.53
N ALA A 17 8.06 25.50 -9.28
CA ALA A 17 8.44 24.51 -8.26
C ALA A 17 7.30 23.51 -7.99
N ALA A 18 6.05 23.98 -7.91
CA ALA A 18 4.89 23.12 -7.76
C ALA A 18 4.71 22.17 -8.95
N ALA A 19 4.93 22.66 -10.18
CA ALA A 19 4.89 21.83 -11.38
C ALA A 19 5.99 20.74 -11.34
N ALA A 20 7.23 21.10 -10.99
CA ALA A 20 8.33 20.15 -10.87
C ALA A 20 8.08 19.08 -9.80
N ILE A 21 7.46 19.46 -8.67
CA ILE A 21 7.06 18.51 -7.61
C ILE A 21 5.99 17.55 -8.13
N ASN A 22 4.98 18.05 -8.85
CA ASN A 22 3.94 17.20 -9.42
C ASN A 22 4.48 16.22 -10.45
N GLU A 23 5.40 16.67 -11.32
CA GLU A 23 6.05 15.79 -12.31
C GLU A 23 6.88 14.70 -11.62
N ALA A 24 7.64 15.04 -10.58
CA ALA A 24 8.40 14.07 -9.81
C ALA A 24 7.47 13.07 -9.09
N ALA A 25 6.36 13.54 -8.52
CA ALA A 25 5.36 12.70 -7.89
C ALA A 25 4.68 11.76 -8.89
N ASN A 26 4.34 12.23 -10.09
CA ASN A 26 3.75 11.42 -11.15
C ASN A 26 4.75 10.36 -11.65
N TRP A 27 6.01 10.74 -11.87
CA TRP A 27 7.06 9.79 -12.24
C TRP A 27 7.26 8.72 -11.18
N LEU A 28 7.32 9.09 -9.89
CA LEU A 28 7.39 8.13 -8.79
C LEU A 28 6.17 7.21 -8.77
N ALA A 29 4.97 7.77 -8.96
CA ALA A 29 3.75 6.97 -9.05
C ALA A 29 3.84 5.96 -10.20
N GLU A 30 4.34 6.34 -11.38
CA GLU A 30 4.53 5.41 -12.50
C GLU A 30 5.60 4.35 -12.22
N GLN A 31 6.72 4.71 -11.58
CA GLN A 31 7.79 3.75 -11.25
C GLN A 31 7.38 2.73 -10.18
N PHE A 32 6.59 3.13 -9.19
CA PHE A 32 6.17 2.28 -8.09
C PHE A 32 4.78 1.65 -8.29
N SER A 33 4.04 2.03 -9.34
CA SER A 33 2.76 1.39 -9.74
C SER A 33 2.94 0.22 -10.70
N GLY A 34 4.16 -0.33 -10.85
CA GLY A 34 4.35 -1.63 -11.47
C GLY A 34 3.51 -2.69 -10.76
N THR A 35 2.42 -3.12 -11.41
CA THR A 35 1.30 -3.97 -10.95
C THR A 35 0.03 -3.25 -10.44
N THR A 36 -0.64 -2.52 -11.31
CA THR A 36 -2.07 -2.75 -11.63
C THR A 36 -2.51 -1.77 -12.70
N ASP A 37 -2.73 -2.33 -13.87
CA ASP A 37 -3.73 -1.95 -14.86
C ASP A 37 -4.06 -0.46 -15.01
N LYS A 38 -3.42 0.12 -16.02
CA LYS A 38 -3.94 1.28 -16.72
C LYS A 38 -5.14 0.83 -17.57
N GLU A 39 -6.33 0.76 -16.98
CA GLU A 39 -7.57 0.70 -17.76
C GLU A 39 -8.32 2.05 -17.68
N PRO A 40 -8.52 2.75 -18.82
CA PRO A 40 -9.50 3.80 -18.90
C PRO A 40 -10.87 3.18 -19.17
N ALA A 41 -11.64 2.86 -18.13
CA ALA A 41 -13.02 2.41 -18.30
C ALA A 41 -13.96 2.94 -17.20
N THR A 42 -14.71 3.95 -17.59
CA THR A 42 -16.15 4.13 -17.31
C THR A 42 -16.72 3.50 -16.03
N LYS A 43 -17.08 4.38 -15.08
CA LYS A 43 -18.15 4.28 -14.07
C LYS A 43 -18.97 2.97 -14.07
N PRO A 44 -19.06 2.28 -12.92
CA PRO A 44 -20.35 2.26 -12.19
C PRO A 44 -20.13 2.55 -10.69
N ALA A 45 -20.80 3.56 -10.13
CA ALA A 45 -21.93 3.34 -9.22
C ALA A 45 -21.60 2.49 -7.97
N ALA A 46 -21.48 3.20 -6.84
CA ALA A 46 -21.71 2.74 -5.46
C ALA A 46 -20.95 1.49 -5.00
N LYS A 47 -19.96 1.71 -4.12
CA LYS A 47 -19.83 0.99 -2.84
C LYS A 47 -18.91 1.75 -1.89
N GLU A 48 -19.30 1.66 -0.64
CA GLU A 48 -18.84 2.38 0.55
C GLU A 48 -17.33 2.41 0.78
N ASP A 49 -16.92 3.50 1.42
CA ASP A 49 -15.82 3.62 2.37
C ASP A 49 -14.99 2.37 2.61
N LYS A 50 -13.72 2.38 2.16
CA LYS A 50 -12.64 1.72 2.90
C LYS A 50 -11.35 2.53 2.87
N LYS A 51 -11.12 3.17 4.02
CA LYS A 51 -9.85 3.62 4.62
C LYS A 51 -8.66 2.78 4.09
N PRO A 52 -7.48 3.39 3.80
CA PRO A 52 -6.35 2.74 3.15
C PRO A 52 -6.06 1.38 3.80
N GLU A 53 -6.56 0.32 3.16
CA GLU A 53 -6.37 -1.05 3.60
C GLU A 53 -4.94 -1.41 3.21
N LEU A 54 -4.13 -1.76 4.21
CA LEU A 54 -2.95 -2.58 3.98
C LEU A 54 -3.33 -3.69 3.00
N LYS A 55 -2.67 -3.72 1.84
CA LYS A 55 -3.06 -4.59 0.74
C LYS A 55 -3.01 -6.04 1.21
N LEU A 56 -4.19 -6.65 1.29
CA LEU A 56 -4.38 -8.06 1.67
C LEU A 56 -3.51 -8.98 0.79
N GLU A 57 -3.20 -8.54 -0.42
CA GLU A 57 -2.33 -9.22 -1.39
C GLU A 57 -0.90 -9.40 -0.90
N ASP A 58 -0.27 -8.38 -0.31
CA ASP A 58 1.11 -8.48 0.18
C ASP A 58 1.19 -9.44 1.37
N VAL A 59 0.23 -9.31 2.29
CA VAL A 59 0.08 -10.19 3.45
C VAL A 59 -0.14 -11.65 2.98
N ARG A 60 -0.97 -11.84 1.95
CA ARG A 60 -1.25 -13.16 1.37
C ARG A 60 -0.04 -13.75 0.67
N ALA A 61 0.75 -12.95 -0.04
CA ALA A 61 1.96 -13.40 -0.71
C ALA A 61 2.98 -13.91 0.32
N VAL A 62 3.25 -13.14 1.38
CA VAL A 62 4.19 -13.52 2.45
C VAL A 62 3.75 -14.79 3.16
N LEU A 63 2.46 -14.90 3.52
CA LEU A 63 1.95 -16.09 4.20
C LEU A 63 1.88 -17.31 3.27
N ALA A 64 1.58 -17.11 1.99
CA ALA A 64 1.60 -18.20 1.01
C ALA A 64 3.02 -18.72 0.80
N GLU A 65 4.01 -17.82 0.76
CA GLU A 65 5.42 -18.19 0.65
C GLU A 65 5.89 -18.96 1.88
N LYS A 66 5.58 -18.48 3.09
CA LYS A 66 5.89 -19.19 4.34
C LYS A 66 5.15 -20.52 4.46
N SER A 67 3.91 -20.59 3.97
CA SER A 67 3.15 -21.83 3.89
C SER A 67 3.85 -22.84 2.97
N ARG A 68 4.37 -22.39 1.82
CA ARG A 68 5.19 -23.20 0.91
C ARG A 68 6.52 -23.62 1.52
N ALA A 69 7.13 -22.80 2.36
CA ALA A 69 8.34 -23.13 3.12
C ALA A 69 8.12 -24.20 4.21
N GLY A 70 6.86 -24.62 4.45
CA GLY A 70 6.53 -25.68 5.40
C GLY A 70 5.89 -25.17 6.70
N HIS A 71 5.80 -23.86 6.91
CA HIS A 71 5.21 -23.26 8.11
C HIS A 71 3.67 -23.18 8.05
N THR A 72 3.02 -23.96 7.17
CA THR A 72 1.55 -23.96 7.00
C THR A 72 0.80 -24.21 8.32
N ALA A 73 1.29 -25.11 9.17
CA ALA A 73 0.67 -25.39 10.47
C ALA A 73 0.80 -24.20 11.44
N ALA A 74 1.98 -23.58 11.50
CA ALA A 74 2.23 -22.42 12.36
C ALA A 74 1.41 -21.21 11.92
N ILE A 75 1.31 -20.97 10.61
CA ILE A 75 0.46 -19.92 10.02
C ILE A 75 -1.01 -20.15 10.35
N ARG A 76 -1.49 -21.40 10.27
CA ARG A 76 -2.87 -21.72 10.62
C ARG A 76 -3.18 -21.47 12.09
N THR A 77 -2.26 -21.85 12.98
CA THR A 77 -2.36 -21.54 14.42
C THR A 77 -2.33 -20.04 14.66
N LEU A 78 -1.50 -19.31 13.90
CA LEU A 78 -1.42 -17.86 13.98
C LEU A 78 -2.73 -17.19 13.57
N LEU A 79 -3.28 -17.57 12.41
CA LEU A 79 -4.59 -17.10 11.96
C LEU A 79 -5.67 -17.35 13.02
N GLN A 80 -5.68 -18.54 13.63
CA GLN A 80 -6.63 -18.89 14.69
C GLN A 80 -6.44 -18.07 15.97
N LYS A 81 -5.20 -17.71 16.34
CA LYS A 81 -4.90 -16.79 17.46
C LYS A 81 -5.55 -15.42 17.23
N TYR A 82 -5.64 -14.98 15.98
CA TYR A 82 -6.34 -13.76 15.58
C TYR A 82 -7.83 -13.98 15.28
N GLY A 83 -8.39 -15.16 15.62
CA GLY A 83 -9.82 -15.46 15.49
C GLY A 83 -10.27 -15.87 14.08
N ALA A 84 -9.34 -16.10 13.15
CA ALA A 84 -9.65 -16.38 11.75
C ALA A 84 -9.10 -17.75 11.31
N SER A 85 -9.79 -18.40 10.38
CA SER A 85 -9.25 -19.63 9.76
C SER A 85 -8.51 -19.37 8.44
N LYS A 86 -8.65 -18.16 7.89
CA LYS A 86 -8.10 -17.73 6.60
C LYS A 86 -7.79 -16.24 6.66
N LEU A 87 -6.82 -15.80 5.86
CA LEU A 87 -6.44 -14.39 5.80
C LEU A 87 -7.59 -13.45 5.43
N SER A 88 -8.50 -13.93 4.58
CA SER A 88 -9.72 -13.23 4.17
C SER A 88 -10.71 -13.00 5.30
N ALA A 89 -10.55 -13.69 6.44
CA ALA A 89 -11.38 -13.53 7.63
C ALA A 89 -10.65 -12.81 8.78
N VAL A 90 -9.37 -12.44 8.58
CA VAL A 90 -8.62 -11.63 9.54
C VAL A 90 -8.95 -10.16 9.29
N ASP A 91 -9.26 -9.43 10.37
CA ASP A 91 -9.47 -7.99 10.28
C ASP A 91 -8.19 -7.27 9.81
N PRO A 92 -8.28 -6.25 8.94
CA PRO A 92 -7.12 -5.51 8.45
C PRO A 92 -6.24 -4.90 9.56
N LYS A 93 -6.84 -4.63 10.73
CA LYS A 93 -6.14 -4.14 11.93
C LYS A 93 -5.14 -5.15 12.50
N HIS A 94 -5.32 -6.43 12.19
CA HIS A 94 -4.45 -7.52 12.64
C HIS A 94 -3.44 -7.94 11.57
N TYR A 95 -3.48 -7.39 10.35
CA TYR A 95 -2.53 -7.74 9.28
C TYR A 95 -1.09 -7.41 9.63
N GLU A 96 -0.81 -6.25 10.21
CA GLU A 96 0.56 -5.90 10.65
C GLU A 96 1.08 -6.88 11.72
N ALA A 97 0.25 -7.18 12.72
CA ALA A 97 0.64 -8.08 13.81
C ALA A 97 0.85 -9.51 13.29
N LEU A 98 -0.01 -9.95 12.38
CA LEU A 98 0.07 -11.26 11.77
C LEU A 98 1.26 -11.39 10.81
N LEU A 99 1.61 -10.33 10.07
CA LEU A 99 2.83 -10.28 9.26
C LEU A 99 4.08 -10.40 10.13
N LYS A 100 4.18 -9.61 11.20
CA LYS A 100 5.31 -9.67 12.13
C LYS A 100 5.47 -11.02 12.77
N ASP A 101 4.37 -11.59 13.28
CA ASP A 101 4.41 -12.94 13.86
C ASP A 101 4.77 -13.99 12.79
N ALA A 102 4.32 -13.81 11.54
CA ALA A 102 4.70 -14.68 10.44
C ALA A 102 6.17 -14.55 10.07
N GLU A 103 6.74 -13.33 10.04
CA GLU A 103 8.17 -13.06 9.85
C GLU A 103 9.03 -13.84 10.85
N VAL A 104 8.68 -13.78 12.13
CA VAL A 104 9.37 -14.53 13.20
C VAL A 104 9.32 -16.04 13.02
N LEU A 105 8.32 -16.59 12.30
CA LEU A 105 8.27 -18.02 12.00
C LEU A 105 9.36 -18.49 11.02
N ASP A 106 9.95 -17.59 10.20
CA ASP A 106 11.08 -17.96 9.32
C ASP A 106 12.38 -18.13 10.11
N ASP A 107 12.60 -17.31 11.14
CA ASP A 107 13.84 -17.32 11.95
C ASP A 107 13.97 -18.56 12.86
N ALA A 108 12.93 -19.39 12.95
CA ALA A 108 12.91 -20.58 13.80
C ALA A 108 13.48 -21.84 13.12
N THR A 109 14.16 -21.71 11.98
CA THR A 109 14.74 -22.84 11.22
C THR A 109 16.25 -22.93 11.36
#